data_AF-A0A081RIM2-F1
#
_entry.id   AF-A0A081RIM2-F1
#
_cell.length_a   1.000
_cell.length_b   1.000
_cell.length_c   1.000
_cell.angle_alpha   90.00
_cell.angle_beta   90.00
_cell.angle_gamma   90.00
#
_symmetry.space_group_name_H-M   'P 1'
#
loop_
_entity.id
_entity.type
_entity.pdbx_description
1 polymer ?
#
loop_
_entity_poly.entity_id
_entity_poly.type
_entity_poly.pdbx_seq_one_letter_code
_entity_poly.pdbx_strand_id
1 'polypeptide(L)'
;MLASRGYNPGGTTISFDTGAQDVFGAERLWNYELFLRGRTPDGRLSFNANAFFADYEDAQRPTTTLGPSGLLQTVFDDAEDARAYGLELELAFRPSPRLSLRGGLGLLETDLRRFSVSAAGVEGNDFQRSPGLTGFLTASWTPVDRFTLDAQGRYGGGYYGDDANTRAFRSGDLATVDAGELSARPRPAFRLRPQPLRRVPGHAGLLSRFRHGERAATLRRWRRGALLMPARRLLARLHAWIGAVAAPVLLLVCLSGAALAFDAELFRAQHPFVRSVDGAAARVAAPRVDAWLAAAKRGYGRSFQPLGLFLPDSRVEVDTAMFYGLRSGAGGLEDTVILVVDPATGAYRGDFLLDSAWGHQLIHFHHQLFAGEVGAAIVALLGLLLAAFAATGLYLWWPRRGSAWRKARPPHLSGRPLGRWYRIHGWIGFWSALPILFFGLTGTAASHSGWFGGLLAGLPYDVPAALAPAFASTCAGRVTTDEAVAAASAALPGQRLATVGLPDGTDPYRLTFKTASPFDHVEGDTLAFVHATCPGVVRPIDARQHGPRAAIGQAMLSLHAGRSLGRAGDPLVVFAGLAAAVLAGSGLYIWVARHLTCRRTRHSGRTMAFE
;
A
#
# COMPACT_ATOMS: atom_id res chain seq x y z
N MET A 1 38.78 2.79 13.05
CA MET A 1 37.68 1.97 13.58
C MET A 1 36.61 2.90 14.12
N LEU A 2 35.37 2.68 13.73
CA LEU A 2 34.19 3.43 14.17
C LEU A 2 33.24 2.43 14.83
N ALA A 3 32.74 2.75 16.01
CA ALA A 3 31.65 2.02 16.63
C ALA A 3 30.43 2.94 16.65
N SER A 4 29.31 2.46 16.13
CA SER A 4 28.05 3.20 16.09
C SER A 4 26.92 2.30 16.58
N ARG A 5 25.86 2.92 17.12
CA ARG A 5 24.69 2.22 17.61
C ARG A 5 23.46 2.64 16.82
N GLY A 6 22.77 1.66 16.24
CA GLY A 6 21.47 1.80 15.59
C GLY A 6 20.34 1.45 16.54
N TYR A 7 19.17 1.99 16.26
CA TYR A 7 17.95 1.72 17.01
C TYR A 7 16.74 1.88 16.09
N ASN A 8 15.90 0.85 16.03
CA ASN A 8 14.54 0.97 15.52
C ASN A 8 13.57 0.85 16.70
N PRO A 9 12.61 1.77 16.85
CA PRO A 9 11.64 1.67 17.92
C PRO A 9 10.79 0.42 17.77
N GLY A 10 10.43 -0.18 18.90
CA GLY A 10 9.40 -1.21 18.94
C GLY A 10 8.05 -0.63 18.54
N GLY A 11 7.14 -1.52 18.18
CA GLY A 11 5.86 -1.13 17.61
C GLY A 11 4.79 -2.15 17.90
N THR A 12 3.57 -1.81 17.47
CA THR A 12 2.52 -2.80 17.36
C THR A 12 2.02 -2.80 15.93
N THR A 13 2.00 -3.98 15.32
CA THR A 13 1.22 -4.22 14.13
C THR A 13 -0.07 -4.95 14.53
N ILE A 14 -1.01 -5.02 13.62
CA ILE A 14 -2.23 -5.79 13.81
C ILE A 14 -2.27 -6.77 12.65
N SER A 15 -2.32 -8.06 12.98
CA SER A 15 -2.59 -9.09 11.98
C SER A 15 -3.90 -8.71 11.28
N PHE A 16 -3.82 -8.40 9.97
CA PHE A 16 -4.95 -7.99 9.12
C PHE A 16 -6.07 -9.04 9.06
N ASP A 17 -5.76 -10.19 9.60
CA ASP A 17 -6.48 -11.42 9.49
C ASP A 17 -7.20 -11.79 10.81
N THR A 18 -6.47 -11.79 11.92
CA THR A 18 -7.03 -12.07 13.25
C THR A 18 -7.59 -10.82 13.94
N GLY A 19 -7.13 -9.63 13.56
CA GLY A 19 -7.30 -8.42 14.38
C GLY A 19 -6.50 -8.44 15.71
N ALA A 20 -5.63 -9.44 15.91
CA ALA A 20 -4.74 -9.53 17.06
C ALA A 20 -3.63 -8.49 16.95
N GLN A 21 -3.27 -7.89 18.10
CA GLN A 21 -2.08 -7.05 18.18
C GLN A 21 -0.87 -7.97 18.20
N ASP A 22 0.01 -7.75 17.24
CA ASP A 22 1.35 -8.29 17.22
C ASP A 22 2.27 -7.16 17.70
N VAL A 23 2.90 -7.37 18.86
CA VAL A 23 3.71 -6.37 19.56
C VAL A 23 5.14 -6.84 19.46
N PHE A 24 5.97 -6.06 18.79
CA PHE A 24 7.39 -6.36 18.61
C PHE A 24 8.25 -5.36 19.38
N GLY A 25 9.35 -5.88 19.90
CA GLY A 25 10.36 -5.18 20.68
C GLY A 25 11.12 -4.15 19.87
N ALA A 26 11.94 -3.37 20.55
CA ALA A 26 12.77 -2.37 19.88
C ALA A 26 14.11 -2.98 19.47
N GLU A 27 14.40 -2.99 18.17
CA GLU A 27 15.67 -3.46 17.64
C GLU A 27 16.81 -2.52 18.02
N ARG A 28 17.92 -3.12 18.42
CA ARG A 28 19.16 -2.42 18.71
C ARG A 28 20.27 -3.07 17.91
N LEU A 29 21.16 -2.23 17.38
CA LEU A 29 22.30 -2.67 16.59
C LEU A 29 23.56 -2.01 17.11
N TRP A 30 24.63 -2.79 17.30
CA TRP A 30 26.00 -2.27 17.35
C TRP A 30 26.72 -2.57 16.05
N ASN A 31 27.21 -1.53 15.39
CA ASN A 31 28.00 -1.66 14.17
C ASN A 31 29.45 -1.22 14.42
N TYR A 32 30.39 -2.08 14.04
CA TYR A 32 31.81 -1.87 14.15
C TYR A 32 32.42 -1.84 12.75
N GLU A 33 32.96 -0.70 12.34
CA GLU A 33 33.50 -0.48 11.00
C GLU A 33 35.00 -0.16 11.02
N LEU A 34 35.74 -0.78 10.11
CA LEU A 34 37.09 -0.44 9.75
C LEU A 34 37.13 0.00 8.29
N PHE A 35 37.36 1.29 8.07
CA PHE A 35 37.44 1.86 6.73
C PHE A 35 38.87 2.28 6.38
N LEU A 36 39.21 2.13 5.11
CA LEU A 36 40.42 2.64 4.49
C LEU A 36 40.03 3.42 3.24
N ARG A 37 40.51 4.65 3.12
CA ARG A 37 40.27 5.50 1.95
C ARG A 37 41.58 6.08 1.47
N GLY A 38 41.79 6.07 0.16
CA GLY A 38 43.03 6.56 -0.41
C GLY A 38 42.86 7.10 -1.82
N ARG A 39 43.81 7.95 -2.19
CA ARG A 39 43.98 8.44 -3.55
C ARG A 39 45.46 8.51 -3.87
N THR A 40 45.80 8.12 -5.07
CA THR A 40 47.15 8.28 -5.64
C THR A 40 47.50 9.77 -5.78
N PRO A 41 48.78 10.17 -5.68
CA PRO A 41 49.19 11.57 -5.77
C PRO A 41 48.78 12.26 -7.08
N ASP A 42 48.72 11.51 -8.19
CA ASP A 42 48.30 12.00 -9.51
C ASP A 42 46.77 12.08 -9.69
N GLY A 43 46.01 11.64 -8.68
CA GLY A 43 44.56 11.63 -8.66
C GLY A 43 43.91 10.63 -9.62
N ARG A 44 44.69 9.73 -10.24
CA ARG A 44 44.17 8.78 -11.23
C ARG A 44 43.46 7.61 -10.61
N LEU A 45 43.93 7.11 -9.48
CA LEU A 45 43.29 6.04 -8.73
C LEU A 45 42.82 6.54 -7.36
N SER A 46 41.55 6.28 -7.04
CA SER A 46 41.04 6.35 -5.67
C SER A 46 40.39 5.03 -5.29
N PHE A 47 40.52 4.66 -4.03
CA PHE A 47 39.92 3.45 -3.49
C PHE A 47 39.26 3.73 -2.14
N ASN A 48 38.19 2.99 -1.88
CA ASN A 48 37.53 2.91 -0.60
C ASN A 48 37.36 1.44 -0.25
N ALA A 49 37.78 1.05 0.94
CA ALA A 49 37.53 -0.28 1.48
C ALA A 49 36.88 -0.14 2.86
N ASN A 50 35.91 -1.00 3.14
CA ASN A 50 35.24 -1.07 4.43
C ASN A 50 35.12 -2.53 4.87
N ALA A 51 35.38 -2.80 6.14
CA ALA A 51 35.03 -4.06 6.76
C ALA A 51 34.12 -3.75 7.94
N PHE A 52 33.00 -4.44 8.05
CA PHE A 52 31.99 -4.16 9.07
C PHE A 52 31.55 -5.43 9.79
N PHE A 53 31.14 -5.26 11.05
CA PHE A 53 30.50 -6.27 11.87
C PHE A 53 29.33 -5.62 12.61
N ALA A 54 28.14 -6.15 12.39
CA ALA A 54 26.87 -5.68 12.91
C ALA A 54 26.27 -6.77 13.82
N ASP A 55 26.10 -6.43 15.10
CA ASP A 55 25.55 -7.31 16.14
C ASP A 55 24.16 -6.77 16.53
N TYR A 56 23.12 -7.53 16.20
CA TYR A 56 21.73 -7.15 16.41
C TYR A 56 21.17 -7.82 17.67
N GLU A 57 20.37 -7.05 18.41
CA GLU A 57 19.57 -7.50 19.54
C GLU A 57 18.10 -7.16 19.21
N ASP A 58 17.22 -8.15 19.35
CA ASP A 58 15.79 -8.07 18.99
C ASP A 58 15.59 -7.54 17.56
N ALA A 59 16.29 -8.12 16.59
CA ALA A 59 16.19 -7.69 15.20
C ALA A 59 14.77 -7.92 14.67
N GLN A 60 14.11 -6.87 14.20
CA GLN A 60 12.73 -6.91 13.74
C GLN A 60 12.68 -7.58 12.36
N ARG A 61 12.21 -8.82 12.30
CA ARG A 61 12.17 -9.61 11.07
C ARG A 61 10.75 -9.73 10.54
N PRO A 62 10.48 -9.24 9.31
CA PRO A 62 9.18 -9.45 8.69
C PRO A 62 9.06 -10.91 8.24
N THR A 63 8.35 -11.71 9.01
CA THR A 63 8.00 -13.09 8.65
C THR A 63 6.69 -13.05 7.88
N THR A 64 6.69 -13.59 6.66
CA THR A 64 5.43 -13.79 5.93
C THR A 64 4.78 -15.06 6.46
N THR A 65 3.80 -14.90 7.35
CA THR A 65 3.00 -16.02 7.84
C THR A 65 1.66 -16.05 7.13
N LEU A 66 1.09 -17.24 7.01
CA LEU A 66 -0.28 -17.37 6.55
C LEU A 66 -1.19 -17.04 7.73
N GLY A 67 -1.94 -15.94 7.64
CA GLY A 67 -2.89 -15.62 8.70
C GLY A 67 -4.10 -16.57 8.69
N PRO A 68 -5.00 -16.50 9.69
CA PRO A 68 -6.24 -17.27 9.71
C PRO A 68 -7.09 -17.24 8.42
N SER A 69 -7.36 -16.09 7.82
CA SER A 69 -7.94 -15.62 6.52
C SER A 69 -7.00 -15.81 5.34
N GLY A 70 -5.72 -16.11 5.65
CA GLY A 70 -4.66 -16.68 4.81
C GLY A 70 -4.54 -16.05 3.46
N LEU A 71 -4.79 -14.76 3.50
CA LEU A 71 -3.83 -13.82 3.01
C LEU A 71 -2.46 -14.10 3.68
N LEU A 72 -1.42 -14.07 2.87
CA LEU A 72 -0.07 -13.89 3.38
C LEU A 72 -0.08 -12.58 4.16
N GLN A 73 0.25 -12.65 5.44
CA GLN A 73 0.41 -11.49 6.29
C GLN A 73 1.88 -11.41 6.69
N THR A 74 2.39 -10.19 6.69
CA THR A 74 3.70 -9.93 7.27
C THR A 74 3.49 -9.65 8.75
N VAL A 75 3.95 -10.56 9.60
CA VAL A 75 4.09 -10.35 11.05
C VAL A 75 5.54 -9.99 11.33
N PHE A 76 5.79 -9.27 12.43
CA PHE A 76 7.13 -8.92 12.83
C PHE A 76 7.51 -9.78 14.02
N ASP A 77 8.41 -10.71 13.79
CA ASP A 77 9.01 -11.50 14.85
C ASP A 77 10.37 -10.90 15.21
N ASP A 78 10.70 -10.94 16.50
CA ASP A 78 12.01 -10.48 16.96
C ASP A 78 13.00 -11.64 16.94
N ALA A 79 14.08 -11.49 16.17
CA ALA A 79 15.27 -12.30 16.28
C ALA A 79 16.10 -11.79 17.45
N GLU A 80 16.04 -12.50 18.58
CA GLU A 80 16.73 -12.12 19.82
C GLU A 80 18.25 -11.90 19.63
N ASP A 81 18.86 -12.63 18.69
CA ASP A 81 20.29 -12.53 18.36
C ASP A 81 20.50 -12.78 16.87
N ALA A 82 21.08 -11.80 16.18
CA ALA A 82 21.37 -11.88 14.75
C ALA A 82 22.63 -11.09 14.41
N ARG A 83 23.34 -11.52 13.35
CA ARG A 83 24.63 -10.90 12.96
C ARG A 83 24.72 -10.69 11.47
N ALA A 84 25.41 -9.63 11.07
CA ALA A 84 25.81 -9.40 9.70
C ALA A 84 27.25 -8.89 9.66
N TYR A 85 28.06 -9.40 8.75
CA TYR A 85 29.44 -8.94 8.59
C TYR A 85 29.90 -9.07 7.16
N GLY A 86 30.83 -8.22 6.76
CA GLY A 86 31.18 -8.14 5.35
C GLY A 86 32.36 -7.25 5.05
N LEU A 87 32.68 -7.22 3.75
CA LEU A 87 33.74 -6.40 3.17
C LEU A 87 33.23 -5.72 1.92
N GLU A 88 33.49 -4.43 1.82
CA GLU A 88 33.20 -3.63 0.63
C GLU A 88 34.50 -3.05 0.09
N LEU A 89 34.69 -3.15 -1.22
CA LEU A 89 35.79 -2.53 -1.95
C LEU A 89 35.23 -1.74 -3.12
N GLU A 90 35.67 -0.50 -3.27
CA GLU A 90 35.37 0.34 -4.41
C GLU A 90 36.66 0.94 -4.98
N LEU A 91 36.84 0.84 -6.29
CA LEU A 91 37.96 1.38 -7.04
C LEU A 91 37.44 2.33 -8.12
N ALA A 92 38.02 3.53 -8.19
CA ALA A 92 37.80 4.45 -9.30
C ALA A 92 39.15 4.79 -9.94
N PHE A 93 39.31 4.42 -11.20
CA PHE A 93 40.56 4.52 -11.94
C PHE A 93 40.37 5.31 -13.23
N ARG A 94 41.18 6.36 -13.42
CA ARG A 94 41.21 7.22 -14.59
C ARG A 94 42.56 7.06 -15.30
N PRO A 95 42.72 6.02 -16.13
CA PRO A 95 43.97 5.80 -16.86
C PRO A 95 44.32 6.96 -17.79
N SER A 96 43.31 7.70 -18.29
CA SER A 96 43.51 8.91 -19.10
C SER A 96 42.38 9.93 -18.88
N PRO A 97 42.52 11.19 -19.34
CA PRO A 97 41.42 12.17 -19.30
C PRO A 97 40.17 11.75 -20.08
N ARG A 98 40.29 10.76 -20.97
CA ARG A 98 39.22 10.27 -21.85
C ARG A 98 38.63 8.94 -21.41
N LEU A 99 39.19 8.27 -20.41
CA LEU A 99 38.72 6.97 -19.95
C LEU A 99 38.62 6.96 -18.43
N SER A 100 37.43 6.65 -17.92
CA SER A 100 37.15 6.47 -16.51
C SER A 100 36.57 5.08 -16.28
N LEU A 101 37.17 4.35 -15.36
CA LEU A 101 36.73 3.03 -14.92
C LEU A 101 36.34 3.11 -13.45
N ARG A 102 35.25 2.46 -13.07
CA ARG A 102 34.84 2.31 -11.67
C ARG A 102 34.38 0.89 -11.45
N GLY A 103 34.84 0.26 -10.39
CA GLY A 103 34.40 -1.06 -10.01
C GLY A 103 34.17 -1.15 -8.51
N GLY A 104 33.30 -2.05 -8.12
CA GLY A 104 33.07 -2.36 -6.72
C GLY A 104 32.75 -3.83 -6.50
N LEU A 105 33.02 -4.30 -5.30
CA LEU A 105 32.86 -5.67 -4.84
C LEU A 105 32.38 -5.63 -3.39
N GLY A 106 31.31 -6.37 -3.09
CA GLY A 106 30.75 -6.51 -1.75
C GLY A 106 30.64 -7.98 -1.39
N LEU A 107 31.12 -8.33 -0.20
CA LEU A 107 30.95 -9.63 0.44
C LEU A 107 30.10 -9.44 1.69
N LEU A 108 29.13 -10.31 1.89
CA LEU A 108 28.21 -10.25 3.02
C LEU A 108 27.94 -11.67 3.52
N GLU A 109 28.04 -11.86 4.83
CA GLU A 109 27.53 -13.03 5.52
C GLU A 109 26.53 -12.55 6.59
N THR A 110 25.45 -13.29 6.77
CA THR A 110 24.42 -13.00 7.77
C THR A 110 24.03 -14.27 8.51
N ASP A 111 23.68 -14.18 9.78
CA ASP A 111 23.38 -15.35 10.61
C ASP A 111 22.26 -15.00 11.62
N LEU A 112 21.13 -15.73 11.53
CA LEU A 112 20.04 -15.69 12.51
C LEU A 112 20.32 -16.71 13.62
N ARG A 113 20.62 -16.26 14.85
CA ARG A 113 21.12 -17.16 15.90
C ARG A 113 20.08 -17.64 16.89
N ARG A 114 19.16 -16.75 17.30
CA ARG A 114 18.05 -17.07 18.19
C ARG A 114 16.80 -16.34 17.74
N PHE A 115 15.68 -17.05 17.71
CA PHE A 115 14.40 -16.54 17.25
C PHE A 115 13.28 -16.86 18.25
N SER A 116 12.32 -15.97 18.40
CA SER A 116 11.17 -16.19 19.29
C SER A 116 10.18 -17.22 18.69
N VAL A 117 9.44 -17.90 19.56
CA VAL A 117 8.82 -19.23 19.40
C VAL A 117 7.73 -19.36 18.29
N SER A 118 7.36 -18.29 17.60
CA SER A 118 6.39 -18.31 16.48
C SER A 118 6.95 -18.93 15.18
N ALA A 119 8.28 -19.08 15.05
CA ALA A 119 8.95 -19.67 13.89
C ALA A 119 10.11 -20.60 14.27
N ALA A 120 9.80 -21.75 14.91
CA ALA A 120 10.82 -22.76 15.21
C ALA A 120 11.50 -23.29 13.93
N GLY A 121 12.84 -23.22 13.85
CA GLY A 121 13.64 -23.85 12.78
C GLY A 121 14.35 -22.93 11.79
N VAL A 122 14.52 -21.64 12.10
CA VAL A 122 15.25 -20.67 11.26
C VAL A 122 16.64 -20.32 11.79
N GLU A 123 17.05 -20.90 12.92
CA GLU A 123 18.37 -20.68 13.48
C GLU A 123 19.48 -21.24 12.57
N GLY A 124 20.49 -20.42 12.29
CA GLY A 124 21.59 -20.70 11.35
C GLY A 124 21.31 -20.31 9.90
N ASN A 125 20.16 -19.73 9.61
CA ASN A 125 19.82 -19.24 8.27
C ASN A 125 20.36 -17.84 7.99
N ASP A 126 20.51 -17.53 6.70
CA ASP A 126 20.83 -16.21 6.19
C ASP A 126 19.62 -15.27 6.27
N PHE A 127 19.88 -13.97 6.33
CA PHE A 127 18.84 -12.94 6.23
C PHE A 127 18.19 -13.00 4.84
N GLN A 128 16.88 -12.79 4.77
CA GLN A 128 16.19 -12.60 3.51
C GLN A 128 16.80 -11.42 2.74
N ARG A 129 16.94 -11.60 1.42
CA ARG A 129 17.44 -10.61 0.46
C ARG A 129 18.85 -10.11 0.77
N SER A 130 19.71 -10.97 1.33
CA SER A 130 21.11 -10.68 1.61
C SER A 130 22.05 -11.43 0.64
N PRO A 131 22.29 -10.92 -0.59
CA PRO A 131 23.21 -11.57 -1.52
C PRO A 131 24.64 -11.55 -0.97
N GLY A 132 25.25 -12.73 -0.82
CA GLY A 132 26.58 -12.84 -0.21
C GLY A 132 27.72 -12.28 -1.07
N LEU A 133 27.49 -12.14 -2.38
CA LEU A 133 28.43 -11.52 -3.31
C LEU A 133 27.70 -10.51 -4.20
N THR A 134 28.21 -9.28 -4.23
CA THR A 134 27.75 -8.25 -5.17
C THR A 134 28.94 -7.62 -5.88
N GLY A 135 28.71 -7.13 -7.10
CA GLY A 135 29.76 -6.47 -7.84
C GLY A 135 29.22 -5.57 -8.94
N PHE A 136 30.01 -4.57 -9.30
CA PHE A 136 29.74 -3.76 -10.48
C PHE A 136 31.03 -3.34 -11.15
N LEU A 137 30.93 -3.07 -12.45
CA LEU A 137 31.96 -2.43 -13.25
C LEU A 137 31.31 -1.41 -14.18
N THR A 138 31.90 -0.24 -14.28
CA THR A 138 31.45 0.85 -15.15
C THR A 138 32.64 1.41 -15.90
N ALA A 139 32.50 1.58 -17.21
CA ALA A 139 33.49 2.19 -18.07
C ALA A 139 32.83 3.34 -18.85
N SER A 140 33.45 4.52 -18.78
CA SER A 140 33.07 5.70 -19.55
C SER A 140 34.25 6.13 -20.40
N TRP A 141 34.08 6.12 -21.72
CA TRP A 141 35.13 6.40 -22.69
C TRP A 141 34.71 7.47 -23.67
N THR A 142 35.52 8.52 -23.78
CA THR A 142 35.35 9.64 -24.72
C THR A 142 36.44 9.56 -25.80
N PRO A 143 36.31 8.71 -26.83
CA PRO A 143 37.32 8.57 -27.87
C PRO A 143 37.58 9.89 -28.62
N VAL A 144 36.53 10.68 -28.83
CA VAL A 144 36.56 12.03 -29.41
C VAL A 144 35.65 12.97 -28.61
N ASP A 145 35.96 14.27 -28.59
CA ASP A 145 35.30 15.24 -27.70
C ASP A 145 33.77 15.36 -27.86
N ARG A 146 33.20 14.79 -28.93
CA ARG A 146 31.75 14.81 -29.22
C ARG A 146 31.01 13.53 -28.85
N PHE A 147 31.74 12.48 -28.46
CA PHE A 147 31.21 11.13 -28.34
C PHE A 147 31.67 10.48 -27.04
N THR A 148 30.71 10.06 -26.21
CA THR A 148 30.98 9.28 -25.01
C THR A 148 30.22 7.96 -25.09
N LEU A 149 30.96 6.88 -24.85
CA LEU A 149 30.44 5.53 -24.68
C LEU A 149 30.43 5.19 -23.20
N ASP A 150 29.29 4.69 -22.72
CA ASP A 150 29.14 4.23 -21.35
C ASP A 150 28.73 2.75 -21.37
N ALA A 151 29.45 1.94 -20.60
CA ALA A 151 29.13 0.53 -20.40
C ALA A 151 29.10 0.24 -18.89
N GLN A 152 28.10 -0.49 -18.44
CA GLN A 152 28.00 -0.96 -17.06
C GLN A 152 27.65 -2.45 -17.01
N GLY A 153 28.30 -3.16 -16.10
CA GLY A 153 27.94 -4.52 -15.70
C GLY A 153 27.65 -4.54 -14.20
N ARG A 154 26.63 -5.29 -13.80
CA ARG A 154 26.30 -5.55 -12.40
C ARG A 154 26.12 -7.04 -12.18
N TYR A 155 26.53 -7.51 -11.02
CA TYR A 155 26.37 -8.87 -10.55
C TYR A 155 25.79 -8.87 -9.14
N GLY A 156 24.79 -9.71 -8.92
CA GLY A 156 24.30 -10.08 -7.60
C GLY A 156 24.21 -11.59 -7.49
N GLY A 157 24.84 -12.16 -6.47
CA GLY A 157 24.73 -13.57 -6.15
C GLY A 157 23.32 -13.94 -5.69
N GLY A 158 23.00 -15.24 -5.75
CA GLY A 158 21.73 -15.76 -5.26
C GLY A 158 21.51 -15.47 -3.77
N TYR A 159 20.24 -15.36 -3.39
CA TYR A 159 19.79 -15.06 -2.03
C TYR A 159 18.43 -15.71 -1.78
N TYR A 160 18.02 -15.80 -0.52
CA TYR A 160 16.68 -16.27 -0.16
C TYR A 160 15.70 -15.09 0.00
N GLY A 161 14.48 -15.25 -0.47
CA GLY A 161 13.42 -14.24 -0.36
C GLY A 161 12.77 -14.16 1.03
N ASP A 162 13.06 -15.13 1.89
CA ASP A 162 12.52 -15.31 3.24
C ASP A 162 13.60 -15.75 4.25
N ASP A 163 13.38 -15.45 5.54
CA ASP A 163 14.32 -15.77 6.63
C ASP A 163 14.33 -17.29 6.97
N ALA A 164 13.34 -18.05 6.50
CA ALA A 164 13.34 -19.50 6.57
C ALA A 164 14.23 -20.16 5.51
N ASN A 165 14.82 -19.38 4.59
CA ASN A 165 15.68 -19.84 3.51
C ASN A 165 15.01 -20.96 2.68
N THR A 166 13.71 -20.81 2.43
CA THR A 166 12.93 -21.82 1.72
C THR A 166 13.42 -21.89 0.28
N ARG A 167 13.66 -23.11 -0.22
CA ARG A 167 14.19 -23.33 -1.58
C ARG A 167 13.30 -22.69 -2.66
N ALA A 168 11.99 -22.62 -2.44
CA ALA A 168 11.03 -21.98 -3.35
C ALA A 168 11.24 -20.46 -3.48
N PHE A 169 11.73 -19.80 -2.44
CA PHE A 169 12.00 -18.37 -2.41
C PHE A 169 13.47 -18.05 -2.73
N ARG A 170 14.29 -19.04 -3.12
CA ARG A 170 15.68 -18.79 -3.53
C ARG A 170 15.73 -18.12 -4.90
N SER A 171 16.25 -16.89 -4.92
CA SER A 171 16.66 -16.21 -6.14
C SER A 171 18.02 -16.72 -6.60
N GLY A 172 18.16 -16.98 -7.90
CA GLY A 172 19.44 -17.36 -8.51
C GLY A 172 20.35 -16.15 -8.74
N ASP A 173 21.58 -16.44 -9.15
CA ASP A 173 22.55 -15.40 -9.54
C ASP A 173 22.03 -14.59 -10.74
N LEU A 174 22.22 -13.27 -10.68
CA LEU A 174 21.85 -12.35 -11.75
C LEU A 174 23.04 -11.50 -12.17
N ALA A 175 23.34 -11.52 -13.47
CA ALA A 175 24.26 -10.60 -14.11
C ALA A 175 23.52 -9.77 -15.16
N THR A 176 23.63 -8.44 -15.07
CA THR A 176 23.09 -7.52 -16.08
C THR A 176 24.21 -6.72 -16.72
N VAL A 177 24.08 -6.48 -18.03
CA VAL A 177 25.01 -5.69 -18.81
C VAL A 177 24.21 -4.67 -19.62
N ASP A 178 24.48 -3.40 -19.38
CA ASP A 178 23.90 -2.30 -20.15
C ASP A 178 25.01 -1.55 -20.89
N ALA A 179 24.79 -1.30 -22.18
CA ALA A 179 25.66 -0.47 -23.01
C ALA A 179 24.83 0.66 -23.63
N GLY A 180 25.31 1.90 -23.50
CA GLY A 180 24.61 3.09 -23.99
C GLY A 180 25.54 4.01 -24.76
N GLU A 181 24.99 4.65 -25.79
CA GLU A 181 25.63 5.76 -26.52
C GLU A 181 25.00 7.07 -26.05
N LEU A 182 25.82 8.00 -25.52
CA LEU A 182 25.39 9.35 -25.23
C LEU A 182 26.00 10.33 -26.24
N SER A 183 25.25 10.67 -27.29
CA SER A 183 25.65 11.68 -28.27
C SER A 183 25.31 13.11 -27.78
N ALA A 184 26.38 13.89 -27.53
CA ALA A 184 26.53 15.34 -27.27
C ALA A 184 25.38 16.18 -26.65
N ARG A 185 25.71 16.86 -25.53
CA ARG A 185 25.01 18.08 -25.09
C ARG A 185 25.42 19.29 -25.95
N PRO A 186 24.47 20.15 -26.40
CA PRO A 186 24.81 21.48 -26.90
C PRO A 186 25.36 22.34 -25.76
N ARG A 187 26.39 23.14 -26.06
CA ARG A 187 27.06 24.05 -25.10
C ARG A 187 26.04 24.88 -24.29
N PRO A 188 26.23 25.10 -22.97
CA PRO A 188 25.48 26.13 -22.27
C PRO A 188 25.97 27.52 -22.74
N ALA A 189 25.21 28.14 -23.64
CA ALA A 189 25.35 29.54 -23.95
C ALA A 189 24.54 30.37 -22.95
N PHE A 190 25.06 30.54 -21.71
CA PHE A 190 24.87 31.76 -20.90
C PHE A 190 25.66 31.65 -19.59
N ARG A 191 26.76 32.39 -19.46
CA ARG A 191 27.30 32.80 -18.15
C ARG A 191 26.76 34.19 -17.86
N LEU A 192 25.78 34.31 -16.97
CA LEU A 192 25.50 35.59 -16.31
C LEU A 192 26.69 35.91 -15.41
N ARG A 193 27.45 36.95 -15.78
CA ARG A 193 28.40 37.59 -14.85
C ARG A 193 27.59 38.25 -13.73
N PRO A 194 27.84 37.96 -12.44
CA PRO A 194 27.27 38.76 -11.38
C PRO A 194 27.93 40.14 -11.40
N GLN A 195 27.13 41.20 -11.53
CA GLN A 195 27.58 42.56 -11.24
C GLN A 195 27.79 42.70 -9.73
N PRO A 196 28.89 43.34 -9.27
CA PRO A 196 29.05 43.66 -7.87
C PRO A 196 28.06 44.78 -7.47
N LEU A 197 27.35 44.55 -6.37
CA LEU A 197 26.48 45.55 -5.74
C LEU A 197 27.31 46.76 -5.31
N ARG A 198 26.98 47.92 -5.89
CA ARG A 198 27.50 49.23 -5.49
C ARG A 198 27.07 49.52 -4.04
N ARG A 199 28.05 49.75 -3.16
CA ARG A 199 27.82 50.34 -1.82
C ARG A 199 27.25 51.76 -1.98
N VAL A 200 26.14 52.04 -1.32
CA VAL A 200 25.64 53.41 -1.11
C VAL A 200 26.16 53.89 0.25
N PRO A 201 26.77 55.09 0.37
CA PRO A 201 27.26 55.61 1.63
C PRO A 201 26.11 56.07 2.54
N GLY A 202 26.33 55.97 3.84
CA GLY A 202 25.38 56.39 4.86
C GLY A 202 25.13 57.90 4.88
N HIS A 203 23.94 58.26 5.33
CA HIS A 203 23.66 59.55 5.92
C HIS A 203 23.07 59.34 7.31
N ALA A 204 23.89 59.64 8.31
CA ALA A 204 23.45 60.04 9.62
C ALA A 204 22.92 61.48 9.55
N GLY A 205 21.87 61.75 10.32
CA GLY A 205 21.43 63.10 10.65
C GLY A 205 20.16 63.54 9.94
N LEU A 206 19.01 63.37 10.60
CA LEU A 206 18.21 64.53 10.99
C LEU A 206 17.22 64.12 12.09
N LEU A 207 17.51 64.58 13.30
CA LEU A 207 16.54 64.66 14.39
C LEU A 207 15.55 65.78 14.08
N SER A 208 14.28 65.50 14.38
CA SER A 208 13.39 66.33 15.20
C SER A 208 12.01 66.53 14.60
N ARG A 209 11.04 66.53 15.52
CA ARG A 209 9.60 66.81 15.36
C ARG A 209 8.81 65.66 14.75
N PHE A 210 8.17 64.86 15.61
CA PHE A 210 6.71 64.76 15.59
C PHE A 210 6.18 64.39 16.97
N ARG A 211 5.15 65.14 17.36
CA ARG A 211 4.52 65.21 18.68
C ARG A 211 3.95 63.87 19.15
N HIS A 212 4.01 63.71 20.47
CA HIS A 212 3.12 62.87 21.28
C HIS A 212 1.67 63.02 20.83
N GLY A 213 0.97 61.90 20.61
CA GLY A 213 -0.49 61.94 20.54
C GLY A 213 -1.23 60.90 19.72
N GLU A 214 -0.63 59.83 19.16
CA GLU A 214 -1.44 58.92 18.32
C GLU A 214 -1.04 57.42 18.34
N ARG A 215 -0.20 56.98 19.29
CA ARG A 215 0.21 55.57 19.38
C ARG A 215 -0.59 54.70 20.37
N ALA A 216 -1.53 55.28 21.13
CA ALA A 216 -2.31 54.53 22.12
C ALA A 216 -3.65 53.95 21.58
N ALA A 217 -4.13 54.42 20.42
CA ALA A 217 -5.40 53.99 19.83
C ALA A 217 -5.26 52.87 18.78
N THR A 218 -4.14 52.81 18.07
CA THR A 218 -3.90 51.83 16.99
C THR A 218 -3.42 50.47 17.50
N LEU A 219 -2.78 50.39 18.68
CA LEU A 219 -2.37 49.13 19.30
C LEU A 219 -3.48 48.43 20.11
N ARG A 220 -4.53 49.15 20.53
CA ARG A 220 -5.72 48.55 21.17
C ARG A 220 -6.69 47.91 20.17
N ARG A 221 -6.66 48.33 18.90
CA ARG A 221 -7.53 47.77 17.85
C ARG A 221 -7.03 46.42 17.32
N TRP A 222 -5.71 46.18 17.33
CA TRP A 222 -5.12 44.90 16.94
C TRP A 222 -5.23 43.81 18.02
N ARG A 223 -5.33 44.19 19.31
CA ARG A 223 -5.53 43.23 20.41
C ARG A 223 -6.99 42.80 20.64
N ARG A 224 -7.98 43.45 20.01
CA ARG A 224 -9.41 43.12 20.20
C ARG A 224 -10.12 42.52 18.97
N GLY A 225 -9.48 42.49 17.79
CA GLY A 225 -10.08 41.90 16.57
C GLY A 225 -9.62 40.48 16.24
N ALA A 226 -8.52 40.01 16.86
CA ALA A 226 -7.97 38.67 16.64
C ALA A 226 -8.51 37.62 17.64
N LEU A 227 -9.18 38.06 18.70
CA LEU A 227 -9.80 37.18 19.68
C LEU A 227 -11.28 37.03 19.33
N LEU A 228 -11.64 35.82 18.88
CA LEU A 228 -12.99 35.31 18.57
C LEU A 228 -13.53 35.68 17.18
N MET A 229 -12.92 35.14 16.12
CA MET A 229 -13.74 34.79 14.96
C MET A 229 -14.83 33.81 15.42
N PRO A 230 -16.11 34.02 15.08
CA PRO A 230 -17.16 33.05 15.39
C PRO A 230 -16.73 31.66 14.90
N ALA A 231 -16.78 30.63 15.76
CA ALA A 231 -16.25 29.29 15.47
C ALA A 231 -16.68 28.76 14.08
N ARG A 232 -17.95 28.97 13.70
CA ARG A 232 -18.50 28.59 12.39
C ARG A 232 -17.82 29.29 11.19
N ARG A 233 -17.34 30.53 11.35
CA ARG A 233 -16.60 31.25 10.30
C ARG A 233 -15.17 30.71 10.16
N LEU A 234 -14.52 30.39 11.28
CA LEU A 234 -13.20 29.74 11.27
C LEU A 234 -13.30 28.36 10.61
N LEU A 235 -14.27 27.55 11.03
CA LEU A 235 -14.49 26.22 10.46
C LEU A 235 -14.78 26.27 8.96
N ALA A 236 -15.59 27.23 8.50
CA ALA A 236 -15.84 27.41 7.06
C ALA A 236 -14.57 27.76 6.27
N ARG A 237 -13.64 28.52 6.87
CA ARG A 237 -12.35 28.83 6.23
C ARG A 237 -11.45 27.60 6.20
N LEU A 238 -11.33 26.87 7.31
CA LEU A 238 -10.54 25.64 7.37
C LEU A 238 -11.08 24.60 6.38
N HIS A 239 -12.40 24.35 6.38
CA HIS A 239 -13.06 23.46 5.44
C HIS A 239 -12.74 23.83 3.98
N ALA A 240 -12.83 25.12 3.63
CA ALA A 240 -12.58 25.58 2.27
C ALA A 240 -11.09 25.50 1.86
N TRP A 241 -10.15 25.85 2.75
CA TRP A 241 -8.72 25.86 2.42
C TRP A 241 -8.12 24.46 2.40
N ILE A 242 -8.37 23.67 3.45
CA ILE A 242 -7.90 22.29 3.50
C ILE A 242 -8.56 21.50 2.37
N GLY A 243 -9.86 21.73 2.14
CA GLY A 243 -10.60 21.10 1.04
C GLY A 243 -10.01 21.44 -0.33
N ALA A 244 -9.62 22.69 -0.58
CA ALA A 244 -8.99 23.07 -1.84
C ALA A 244 -7.63 22.40 -2.07
N VAL A 245 -6.84 22.20 -1.01
CA VAL A 245 -5.54 21.51 -1.11
C VAL A 245 -5.72 20.00 -1.32
N ALA A 246 -6.65 19.38 -0.60
CA ALA A 246 -6.90 17.94 -0.68
C ALA A 246 -7.73 17.53 -1.91
N ALA A 247 -8.50 18.45 -2.49
CA ALA A 247 -9.47 18.16 -3.56
C ALA A 247 -8.89 17.40 -4.77
N PRO A 248 -7.70 17.72 -5.32
CA PRO A 248 -7.17 16.98 -6.47
C PRO A 248 -6.94 15.50 -6.17
N VAL A 249 -6.41 15.17 -4.98
CA VAL A 249 -6.15 13.78 -4.59
C VAL A 249 -7.45 13.08 -4.20
N LEU A 250 -8.31 13.71 -3.40
CA LEU A 250 -9.62 13.17 -3.04
C LEU A 250 -10.50 12.91 -4.27
N LEU A 251 -10.43 13.76 -5.30
CA LEU A 251 -11.16 13.55 -6.55
C LEU A 251 -10.76 12.22 -7.19
N LEU A 252 -9.45 11.95 -7.32
CA LEU A 252 -8.96 10.72 -7.94
C LEU A 252 -9.25 9.48 -7.07
N VAL A 253 -9.02 9.57 -5.76
CA VAL A 253 -9.28 8.47 -4.83
C VAL A 253 -10.78 8.12 -4.80
N CYS A 254 -11.68 9.10 -4.74
CA CYS A 254 -13.13 8.84 -4.75
C CYS A 254 -13.63 8.30 -6.09
N LEU A 255 -13.07 8.75 -7.22
CA LEU A 255 -13.39 8.21 -8.55
C LEU A 255 -12.89 6.76 -8.70
N SER A 256 -11.67 6.47 -8.24
CA SER A 256 -11.15 5.09 -8.24
C SER A 256 -11.99 4.16 -7.36
N GLY A 257 -12.44 4.61 -6.18
CA GLY A 257 -13.34 3.83 -5.33
C GLY A 257 -14.69 3.54 -5.98
N ALA A 258 -15.28 4.51 -6.68
CA ALA A 258 -16.50 4.29 -7.46
C ALA A 258 -16.30 3.33 -8.64
N ALA A 259 -15.13 3.36 -9.28
CA ALA A 259 -14.79 2.45 -10.37
C ALA A 259 -14.53 1.01 -9.89
N LEU A 260 -14.05 0.83 -8.66
CA LEU A 260 -13.84 -0.49 -8.04
C LEU A 260 -15.14 -1.25 -7.75
N ALA A 261 -16.29 -0.57 -7.71
CA ALA A 261 -17.58 -1.25 -7.66
C ALA A 261 -17.92 -2.04 -8.95
N PHE A 262 -17.10 -1.88 -10.00
CA PHE A 262 -17.21 -2.57 -11.28
C PHE A 262 -15.98 -3.45 -11.56
N ASP A 263 -15.34 -3.98 -10.51
CA ASP A 263 -14.13 -4.79 -10.62
C ASP A 263 -14.32 -6.00 -11.54
N ALA A 264 -15.42 -6.72 -11.41
CA ALA A 264 -15.76 -7.87 -12.24
C ALA A 264 -15.97 -7.49 -13.72
N GLU A 265 -16.65 -6.38 -14.02
CA GLU A 265 -16.80 -5.86 -15.38
C GLU A 265 -15.45 -5.46 -15.97
N LEU A 266 -14.58 -4.84 -15.16
CA LEU A 266 -13.24 -4.44 -15.58
C LEU A 266 -12.38 -5.66 -15.93
N PHE A 267 -12.43 -6.71 -15.10
CA PHE A 267 -11.79 -7.99 -15.38
C PHE A 267 -12.33 -8.65 -16.65
N ARG A 268 -13.66 -8.72 -16.83
CA ARG A 268 -14.27 -9.30 -18.03
C ARG A 268 -13.94 -8.51 -19.30
N ALA A 269 -13.82 -7.19 -19.20
CA ALA A 269 -13.47 -6.32 -20.32
C ALA A 269 -12.01 -6.53 -20.75
N GLN A 270 -11.08 -6.65 -19.80
CA GLN A 270 -9.66 -6.87 -20.08
C GLN A 270 -9.35 -8.32 -20.48
N HIS A 271 -10.01 -9.28 -19.83
CA HIS A 271 -9.75 -10.71 -19.96
C HIS A 271 -11.05 -11.47 -20.30
N PRO A 272 -11.52 -11.45 -21.56
CA PRO A 272 -12.80 -12.09 -21.94
C PRO A 272 -12.89 -13.59 -21.62
N PHE A 273 -11.75 -14.26 -21.49
CA PHE A 273 -11.64 -15.69 -21.17
C PHE A 273 -12.02 -16.04 -19.71
N VAL A 274 -12.21 -15.05 -18.83
CA VAL A 274 -12.74 -15.26 -17.46
C VAL A 274 -14.23 -15.58 -17.43
N ARG A 275 -14.91 -15.54 -18.59
CA ARG A 275 -16.29 -15.99 -18.75
C ARG A 275 -16.33 -17.46 -19.13
N SER A 276 -17.02 -18.26 -18.30
CA SER A 276 -17.30 -19.66 -18.60
C SER A 276 -18.15 -19.80 -19.88
N VAL A 277 -18.01 -20.92 -20.61
CA VAL A 277 -18.94 -21.26 -21.70
C VAL A 277 -20.34 -21.58 -21.20
N ASP A 278 -20.45 -22.08 -19.96
CA ASP A 278 -21.71 -22.36 -19.30
C ASP A 278 -21.61 -21.94 -17.83
N GLY A 279 -21.92 -20.66 -17.57
CA GLY A 279 -21.85 -20.09 -16.24
C GLY A 279 -22.84 -20.69 -15.24
N ALA A 280 -23.92 -21.33 -15.70
CA ALA A 280 -24.86 -22.01 -14.81
C ALA A 280 -24.26 -23.34 -14.34
N ALA A 281 -23.73 -24.14 -15.28
CA ALA A 281 -23.02 -25.37 -14.96
C ALA A 281 -21.77 -25.12 -14.10
N ALA A 282 -21.01 -24.06 -14.40
CA ALA A 282 -19.79 -23.74 -13.67
C ALA A 282 -20.04 -23.43 -12.18
N ARG A 283 -21.16 -22.77 -11.85
CA ARG A 283 -21.51 -22.41 -10.46
C ARG A 283 -21.93 -23.59 -9.59
N VAL A 284 -22.44 -24.66 -10.20
CA VAL A 284 -22.90 -25.88 -9.50
C VAL A 284 -21.92 -27.04 -9.63
N ALA A 285 -20.84 -26.86 -10.40
CA ALA A 285 -19.83 -27.89 -10.58
C ALA A 285 -19.14 -28.23 -9.26
N ALA A 286 -19.09 -29.53 -8.93
CA ALA A 286 -18.28 -30.00 -7.82
C ALA A 286 -16.80 -29.63 -8.06
N PRO A 287 -16.08 -29.08 -7.06
CA PRO A 287 -14.68 -28.74 -7.22
C PRO A 287 -13.87 -29.99 -7.58
N ARG A 288 -13.17 -29.93 -8.72
CA ARG A 288 -12.19 -30.94 -9.16
C ARG A 288 -10.83 -30.27 -9.31
N VAL A 289 -10.35 -29.74 -8.20
CA VAL A 289 -9.22 -28.80 -8.12
C VAL A 289 -7.95 -29.41 -8.66
N ASP A 290 -7.65 -30.68 -8.37
CA ASP A 290 -6.43 -31.33 -8.86
C ASP A 290 -6.46 -31.50 -10.38
N ALA A 291 -7.62 -31.89 -10.93
CA ALA A 291 -7.81 -32.01 -12.38
C ALA A 291 -7.73 -30.65 -13.08
N TRP A 292 -8.35 -29.61 -12.50
CA TRP A 292 -8.30 -28.24 -13.01
C TRP A 292 -6.88 -27.68 -12.98
N LEU A 293 -6.14 -27.87 -11.89
CA LEU A 293 -4.76 -27.44 -11.75
C LEU A 293 -3.86 -28.14 -12.78
N ALA A 294 -4.06 -29.44 -13.00
CA ALA A 294 -3.33 -30.18 -14.01
C ALA A 294 -3.64 -29.67 -15.43
N ALA A 295 -4.90 -29.34 -15.73
CA ALA A 295 -5.29 -28.73 -16.99
C ALA A 295 -4.68 -27.34 -17.17
N ALA A 296 -4.69 -26.50 -16.13
CA ALA A 296 -4.09 -25.17 -16.12
C ALA A 296 -2.58 -25.23 -16.39
N LYS A 297 -1.84 -26.11 -15.69
CA LYS A 297 -0.40 -26.29 -15.89
C LYS A 297 -0.06 -26.74 -17.30
N ARG A 298 -0.83 -27.71 -17.84
CA ARG A 298 -0.65 -28.17 -19.24
C ARG A 298 -0.94 -27.06 -20.25
N GLY A 299 -2.02 -26.30 -20.05
CA GLY A 299 -2.42 -25.20 -20.93
C GLY A 299 -1.44 -24.02 -20.90
N TYR A 300 -0.91 -23.68 -19.72
CA TYR A 300 0.07 -22.60 -19.56
C TYR A 300 1.42 -22.93 -20.21
N GLY A 301 1.83 -24.20 -20.20
CA GLY A 301 3.02 -24.67 -20.91
C GLY A 301 4.35 -24.12 -20.39
N ARG A 302 4.34 -23.44 -19.24
CA ARG A 302 5.51 -22.89 -18.54
C ARG A 302 5.51 -23.35 -17.09
N SER A 303 6.66 -23.22 -16.43
CA SER A 303 6.81 -23.54 -15.02
C SER A 303 5.93 -22.64 -14.14
N PHE A 304 5.05 -23.26 -13.35
CA PHE A 304 4.10 -22.59 -12.47
C PHE A 304 4.09 -23.26 -11.10
N GLN A 305 4.40 -22.48 -10.07
CA GLN A 305 4.27 -22.89 -8.68
C GLN A 305 2.94 -22.37 -8.14
N PRO A 306 1.93 -23.23 -7.97
CA PRO A 306 0.62 -22.79 -7.52
C PRO A 306 0.64 -22.51 -6.02
N LEU A 307 0.08 -21.38 -5.62
CA LEU A 307 -0.09 -21.01 -4.20
C LEU A 307 -1.54 -21.26 -3.75
N GLY A 308 -2.51 -21.11 -4.65
CA GLY A 308 -3.90 -21.35 -4.32
C GLY A 308 -4.87 -21.14 -5.48
N LEU A 309 -6.15 -21.13 -5.14
CA LEU A 309 -7.28 -21.02 -6.05
C LEU A 309 -8.39 -20.15 -5.44
N PHE A 310 -8.95 -19.26 -6.26
CA PHE A 310 -10.24 -18.63 -6.04
C PHE A 310 -11.33 -19.40 -6.79
N LEU A 311 -12.37 -19.83 -6.07
CA LEU A 311 -13.55 -20.45 -6.70
C LEU A 311 -14.46 -19.40 -7.34
N PRO A 312 -15.39 -19.81 -8.23
CA PRO A 312 -16.37 -18.90 -8.82
C PRO A 312 -17.13 -18.08 -7.77
N ASP A 313 -17.39 -16.82 -8.10
CA ASP A 313 -18.13 -15.86 -7.27
C ASP A 313 -17.62 -15.79 -5.80
N SER A 314 -16.31 -15.92 -5.59
CA SER A 314 -15.69 -15.86 -4.26
C SER A 314 -15.15 -14.47 -3.92
N ARG A 315 -14.13 -14.02 -4.67
CA ARG A 315 -13.45 -12.73 -4.51
C ARG A 315 -13.88 -11.71 -5.56
N VAL A 316 -13.98 -12.15 -6.80
CA VAL A 316 -14.49 -11.40 -7.93
C VAL A 316 -15.72 -12.15 -8.43
N GLU A 317 -16.77 -11.43 -8.80
CA GLU A 317 -17.99 -12.02 -9.35
C GLU A 317 -17.74 -12.52 -10.77
N VAL A 318 -17.08 -13.67 -10.89
CA VAL A 318 -16.78 -14.35 -12.14
C VAL A 318 -17.08 -15.85 -12.03
N ASP A 319 -17.46 -16.42 -13.16
CA ASP A 319 -17.98 -17.78 -13.28
C ASP A 319 -16.85 -18.83 -13.43
N THR A 320 -15.58 -18.40 -13.45
CA THR A 320 -14.40 -19.26 -13.65
C THR A 320 -13.59 -19.43 -12.36
N ALA A 321 -12.82 -20.51 -12.29
CA ALA A 321 -11.86 -20.72 -11.21
C ALA A 321 -10.51 -20.10 -11.59
N MET A 322 -9.86 -19.41 -10.65
CA MET A 322 -8.60 -18.70 -10.86
C MET A 322 -7.51 -19.22 -9.93
N PHE A 323 -6.51 -19.91 -10.48
CA PHE A 323 -5.32 -20.31 -9.73
C PHE A 323 -4.33 -19.16 -9.69
N TYR A 324 -3.82 -18.82 -8.51
CA TYR A 324 -2.75 -17.85 -8.35
C TYR A 324 -1.46 -18.56 -7.93
N GLY A 325 -0.33 -18.05 -8.43
CA GLY A 325 0.96 -18.63 -8.12
C GLY A 325 2.11 -17.88 -8.77
N LEU A 326 3.32 -18.39 -8.56
CA LEU A 326 4.55 -17.78 -9.03
C LEU A 326 5.08 -18.47 -10.29
N ARG A 327 5.71 -17.69 -11.15
CA ARG A 327 6.54 -18.20 -12.24
C ARG A 327 7.88 -18.67 -11.66
N SER A 328 8.39 -19.83 -12.09
CA SER A 328 9.69 -20.32 -11.60
C SER A 328 10.83 -19.37 -11.99
N GLY A 329 11.73 -19.07 -11.04
CA GLY A 329 12.82 -18.11 -11.21
C GLY A 329 12.44 -16.65 -10.92
N ALA A 330 11.20 -16.38 -10.54
CA ALA A 330 10.75 -15.06 -10.08
C ALA A 330 10.95 -14.92 -8.56
N GLY A 331 11.49 -13.78 -8.14
CA GLY A 331 11.88 -13.51 -6.74
C GLY A 331 10.87 -12.69 -5.92
N GLY A 332 9.66 -12.41 -6.44
CA GLY A 332 8.70 -11.54 -5.75
C GLY A 332 7.24 -11.69 -6.20
N LEU A 333 6.33 -11.13 -5.39
CA LEU A 333 4.87 -11.13 -5.63
C LEU A 333 4.47 -10.41 -6.93
N GLU A 334 5.33 -9.55 -7.47
CA GLU A 334 5.11 -8.80 -8.73
C GLU A 334 5.04 -9.73 -9.97
N ASP A 335 5.55 -10.96 -9.85
CA ASP A 335 5.48 -12.00 -10.88
C ASP A 335 4.31 -12.98 -10.67
N THR A 336 3.31 -12.61 -9.85
CA THR A 336 2.13 -13.45 -9.61
C THR A 336 1.33 -13.60 -10.91
N VAL A 337 1.19 -14.84 -11.36
CA VAL A 337 0.38 -15.21 -12.53
C VAL A 337 -0.92 -15.85 -12.08
N ILE A 338 -2.01 -15.47 -12.76
CA ILE A 338 -3.32 -16.06 -12.60
C ILE A 338 -3.60 -16.98 -13.79
N LEU A 339 -3.89 -18.25 -13.52
CA LEU A 339 -4.35 -19.23 -14.53
C LEU A 339 -5.85 -19.45 -14.38
N VAL A 340 -6.59 -19.30 -15.47
CA VAL A 340 -8.05 -19.39 -15.48
C VAL A 340 -8.51 -20.74 -16.03
N VAL A 341 -9.39 -21.41 -15.29
CA VAL A 341 -10.01 -22.68 -15.68
C VAL A 341 -11.53 -22.51 -15.64
N ASP A 342 -12.21 -23.12 -16.61
CA ASP A 342 -13.66 -23.17 -16.65
C ASP A 342 -14.19 -24.39 -15.87
N PRO A 343 -14.86 -24.22 -14.73
CA PRO A 343 -15.37 -25.33 -13.92
C PRO A 343 -16.37 -26.22 -14.65
N ALA A 344 -17.11 -25.68 -15.62
CA ALA A 344 -18.11 -26.43 -16.38
C ALA A 344 -17.47 -27.50 -17.28
N THR A 345 -16.28 -27.21 -17.82
CA THR A 345 -15.59 -28.09 -18.79
C THR A 345 -14.31 -28.69 -18.24
N GLY A 346 -13.75 -28.12 -17.17
CA GLY A 346 -12.40 -28.40 -16.67
C GLY A 346 -11.29 -27.89 -17.59
N ALA A 347 -11.61 -27.10 -18.61
CA ALA A 347 -10.65 -26.64 -19.61
C ALA A 347 -9.92 -25.36 -19.15
N TYR A 348 -8.62 -25.30 -19.44
CA TYR A 348 -7.84 -24.08 -19.35
C TYR A 348 -8.35 -23.02 -20.34
N ARG A 349 -8.44 -21.77 -19.90
CA ARG A 349 -9.03 -20.67 -20.68
C ARG A 349 -8.03 -19.58 -21.05
N GLY A 350 -7.02 -19.37 -20.21
CA GLY A 350 -6.02 -18.32 -20.40
C GLY A 350 -5.36 -17.94 -19.08
N ASP A 351 -4.41 -17.02 -19.20
CA ASP A 351 -3.59 -16.52 -18.09
C ASP A 351 -3.36 -15.01 -18.19
N PHE A 352 -3.02 -14.40 -17.05
CA PHE A 352 -2.58 -13.01 -16.99
C PHE A 352 -1.68 -12.78 -15.77
N LEU A 353 -0.83 -11.75 -15.83
CA LEU A 353 -0.07 -11.26 -14.68
C LEU A 353 -0.98 -10.39 -13.82
N LEU A 354 -1.03 -10.66 -12.52
CA LEU A 354 -1.91 -9.95 -11.60
C LEU A 354 -1.63 -8.44 -11.59
N ASP A 355 -0.35 -8.05 -11.60
CA ASP A 355 0.11 -6.66 -11.63
C ASP A 355 -0.27 -5.89 -12.91
N SER A 356 -0.59 -6.62 -13.97
CA SER A 356 -1.06 -6.06 -15.24
C SER A 356 -2.59 -5.92 -15.30
N ALA A 357 -3.32 -6.50 -14.35
CA ALA A 357 -4.78 -6.44 -14.31
C ALA A 357 -5.24 -5.04 -13.89
N TRP A 358 -6.12 -4.42 -14.67
CA TRP A 358 -6.65 -3.09 -14.41
C TRP A 358 -7.34 -2.99 -13.05
N GLY A 359 -8.09 -4.04 -12.65
CA GLY A 359 -8.70 -4.10 -11.32
C GLY A 359 -7.66 -4.06 -10.20
N HIS A 360 -6.58 -4.81 -10.34
CA HIS A 360 -5.51 -4.84 -9.36
C HIS A 360 -4.74 -3.51 -9.29
N GLN A 361 -4.40 -2.92 -10.44
CA GLN A 361 -3.79 -1.59 -10.50
C GLN A 361 -4.68 -0.51 -9.88
N LEU A 362 -5.99 -0.59 -10.09
CA LEU A 362 -6.94 0.36 -9.52
C LEU A 362 -7.03 0.22 -8.00
N ILE A 363 -6.97 -1.01 -7.46
CA ILE A 363 -6.88 -1.25 -6.01
C ILE A 363 -5.58 -0.63 -5.46
N HIS A 364 -4.44 -0.88 -6.10
CA HIS A 364 -3.15 -0.29 -5.70
C HIS A 364 -3.18 1.24 -5.73
N PHE A 365 -3.81 1.85 -6.74
CA PHE A 365 -3.99 3.29 -6.75
C PHE A 365 -4.90 3.76 -5.60
N HIS A 366 -6.07 3.14 -5.44
CA HIS A 366 -7.08 3.56 -4.46
C HIS A 366 -6.59 3.45 -3.03
N HIS A 367 -5.91 2.35 -2.72
CA HIS A 367 -5.45 2.01 -1.37
C HIS A 367 -4.11 2.67 -1.02
N GLN A 368 -3.18 2.79 -1.99
CA GLN A 368 -1.81 3.18 -1.71
C GLN A 368 -1.20 4.17 -2.72
N LEU A 369 -1.96 4.72 -3.67
CA LEU A 369 -1.46 5.69 -4.67
C LEU A 369 -0.18 5.23 -5.42
N PHE A 370 0.03 3.92 -5.54
CA PHE A 370 1.29 3.31 -6.03
C PHE A 370 2.56 3.69 -5.26
N ALA A 371 2.42 4.11 -4.00
CA ALA A 371 3.52 4.56 -3.13
C ALA A 371 3.73 3.65 -1.91
N GLY A 372 3.31 2.39 -2.00
CA GLY A 372 3.47 1.40 -0.93
C GLY A 372 2.84 1.85 0.39
N GLU A 373 3.49 1.52 1.50
CA GLU A 373 3.02 1.84 2.85
C GLU A 373 2.84 3.34 3.10
N VAL A 374 3.72 4.18 2.56
CA VAL A 374 3.60 5.64 2.68
C VAL A 374 2.30 6.12 2.03
N GLY A 375 1.99 5.56 0.85
CA GLY A 375 0.74 5.84 0.15
C GLY A 375 -0.49 5.36 0.92
N ALA A 376 -0.43 4.17 1.52
CA ALA A 376 -1.51 3.65 2.37
C ALA A 376 -1.78 4.56 3.57
N ALA A 377 -0.73 5.05 4.23
CA ALA A 377 -0.86 6.01 5.33
C ALA A 377 -1.49 7.34 4.86
N ILE A 378 -1.11 7.84 3.68
CA ILE A 378 -1.70 9.04 3.08
C ILE A 378 -3.19 8.83 2.80
N VAL A 379 -3.58 7.72 2.18
CA VAL A 379 -4.98 7.40 1.88
C VAL A 379 -5.80 7.27 3.17
N ALA A 380 -5.26 6.64 4.21
CA ALA A 380 -5.91 6.57 5.52
C ALA A 380 -6.14 7.97 6.12
N LEU A 381 -5.14 8.87 6.11
CA LEU A 381 -5.32 10.27 6.55
C LEU A 381 -6.37 10.99 5.71
N LEU A 382 -6.40 10.76 4.39
CA LEU A 382 -7.40 11.33 3.50
C LEU A 382 -8.81 10.80 3.81
N GLY A 383 -8.95 9.53 4.20
CA GLY A 383 -10.22 8.96 4.67
C GLY A 383 -10.74 9.63 5.95
N LEU A 384 -9.88 9.84 6.95
CA LEU A 384 -10.22 10.60 8.16
C LEU A 384 -10.55 12.06 7.84
N LEU A 385 -9.80 12.68 6.94
CA LEU A 385 -10.04 14.04 6.50
C LEU A 385 -11.38 14.16 5.76
N LEU A 386 -11.72 13.18 4.93
CA LEU A 386 -13.00 13.11 4.22
C LEU A 386 -14.17 12.94 5.21
N ALA A 387 -14.03 12.08 6.22
CA ALA A 387 -14.98 11.94 7.33
C ALA A 387 -15.16 13.28 8.09
N ALA A 388 -14.06 13.99 8.37
CA ALA A 388 -14.10 15.31 8.98
C ALA A 388 -14.78 16.36 8.07
N PHE A 389 -14.58 16.30 6.75
CA PHE A 389 -15.29 17.16 5.81
C PHE A 389 -16.80 16.87 5.77
N ALA A 390 -17.22 15.61 5.85
CA ALA A 390 -18.63 15.26 5.95
C ALA A 390 -19.27 15.85 7.23
N ALA A 391 -18.63 15.65 8.38
CA ALA A 391 -19.11 16.18 9.66
C ALA A 391 -19.14 17.71 9.71
N THR A 392 -18.04 18.36 9.30
CA THR A 392 -17.94 19.82 9.29
C THR A 392 -18.84 20.44 8.23
N GLY A 393 -18.96 19.82 7.05
CA GLY A 393 -19.86 20.23 5.98
C GLY A 393 -21.32 20.19 6.42
N LEU A 394 -21.75 19.11 7.08
CA LEU A 394 -23.08 18.98 7.65
C LEU A 394 -23.37 20.06 8.69
N TYR A 395 -22.45 20.30 9.62
CA TYR A 395 -22.55 21.37 10.62
C TYR A 395 -22.63 22.77 9.97
N LEU A 396 -21.80 23.02 8.95
CA LEU A 396 -21.79 24.29 8.21
C LEU A 396 -23.05 24.48 7.37
N TRP A 397 -23.64 23.40 6.87
CA TRP A 397 -24.90 23.42 6.14
C TRP A 397 -26.10 23.59 7.09
N TRP A 398 -26.06 23.08 8.32
CA TRP A 398 -27.20 23.07 9.22
C TRP A 398 -27.80 24.47 9.47
N PRO A 399 -29.12 24.68 9.28
CA PRO A 399 -29.72 26.01 9.45
C PRO A 399 -29.60 26.51 10.89
N ARG A 400 -29.33 27.81 11.07
CA ARG A 400 -29.33 28.44 12.40
C ARG A 400 -30.73 28.67 12.96
N ARG A 401 -31.71 28.83 12.08
CA ARG A 401 -33.12 29.06 12.37
C ARG A 401 -33.95 28.40 11.27
N GLY A 402 -35.10 27.83 11.63
CA GLY A 402 -36.00 27.14 10.71
C GLY A 402 -35.64 25.66 10.46
N SER A 403 -36.45 24.99 9.65
CA SER A 403 -36.38 23.53 9.43
C SER A 403 -35.26 23.14 8.45
N ALA A 404 -34.43 22.17 8.84
CA ALA A 404 -33.42 21.54 7.98
C ALA A 404 -34.05 20.86 6.77
N TRP A 405 -35.20 20.20 6.93
CA TRP A 405 -35.93 19.52 5.86
C TRP A 405 -36.41 20.47 4.77
N ARG A 406 -36.81 21.70 5.13
CA ARG A 406 -37.16 22.72 4.13
C ARG A 406 -35.94 23.15 3.30
N LYS A 407 -34.75 23.20 3.92
CA LYS A 407 -33.49 23.52 3.23
C LYS A 407 -32.96 22.34 2.39
N ALA A 408 -33.30 21.11 2.76
CA ALA A 408 -32.92 19.88 2.05
C ALA A 408 -33.64 19.69 0.70
N ARG A 409 -34.69 20.48 0.43
CA ARG A 409 -35.38 20.50 -0.87
C ARG A 409 -34.40 20.85 -2.00
N PRO A 410 -34.62 20.35 -3.24
CA PRO A 410 -33.75 20.63 -4.37
C PRO A 410 -33.48 22.14 -4.55
N PRO A 411 -32.22 22.56 -4.74
CA PRO A 411 -31.88 23.97 -4.81
C PRO A 411 -32.32 24.55 -6.16
N HIS A 412 -32.77 25.81 -6.17
CA HIS A 412 -32.97 26.54 -7.41
C HIS A 412 -31.65 26.70 -8.17
N LEU A 413 -31.63 26.37 -9.47
CA LEU A 413 -30.42 26.36 -10.30
C LEU A 413 -30.18 27.67 -11.07
N SER A 414 -31.03 28.69 -10.92
CA SER A 414 -30.87 29.98 -11.57
C SER A 414 -29.77 30.87 -10.96
N GLY A 415 -29.28 31.86 -11.73
CA GLY A 415 -28.33 32.87 -11.28
C GLY A 415 -26.84 32.54 -11.55
N ARG A 416 -25.95 33.34 -10.94
CA ARG A 416 -24.49 33.29 -11.15
C ARG A 416 -23.89 31.92 -10.81
N PRO A 417 -22.89 31.44 -11.57
CA PRO A 417 -22.39 30.07 -11.45
C PRO A 417 -21.78 29.76 -10.08
N LEU A 418 -21.04 30.69 -9.47
CA LEU A 418 -20.52 30.54 -8.11
C LEU A 418 -21.62 30.28 -7.06
N GLY A 419 -22.73 31.04 -7.14
CA GLY A 419 -23.85 30.88 -6.22
C GLY A 419 -24.61 29.56 -6.45
N ARG A 420 -24.76 29.16 -7.71
CA ARG A 420 -25.35 27.88 -8.11
C ARG A 420 -24.56 26.70 -7.55
N TRP A 421 -23.26 26.62 -7.83
CA TRP A 421 -22.39 25.55 -7.35
C TRP A 421 -22.27 25.52 -5.83
N TYR A 422 -22.29 26.67 -5.14
CA TYR A 422 -22.33 26.71 -3.68
C TYR A 422 -23.60 26.05 -3.11
N ARG A 423 -24.76 26.23 -3.75
CA ARG A 423 -26.01 25.56 -3.35
C ARG A 423 -25.98 24.06 -3.65
N ILE A 424 -25.50 23.68 -4.84
CA ILE A 424 -25.36 22.27 -5.24
C ILE A 424 -24.40 21.54 -4.29
N HIS A 425 -23.22 22.11 -4.02
CA HIS A 425 -22.23 21.55 -3.11
C HIS A 425 -22.82 21.31 -1.72
N GLY A 426 -23.53 22.30 -1.16
CA GLY A 426 -24.21 22.13 0.12
C GLY A 426 -25.34 21.09 0.10
N TRP A 427 -26.09 20.99 -1.00
CA TRP A 427 -27.21 20.05 -1.14
C TRP A 427 -26.73 18.61 -1.27
N ILE A 428 -25.76 18.35 -2.16
CA ILE A 428 -25.11 17.03 -2.29
C ILE A 428 -24.46 16.67 -0.96
N GLY A 429 -23.69 17.59 -0.37
CA GLY A 429 -22.99 17.35 0.89
C GLY A 429 -23.90 17.00 2.06
N PHE A 430 -25.14 17.50 2.08
CA PHE A 430 -26.12 17.08 3.09
C PHE A 430 -26.59 15.63 2.87
N TRP A 431 -27.02 15.29 1.65
CA TRP A 431 -27.58 13.97 1.34
C TRP A 431 -26.52 12.85 1.33
N SER A 432 -25.27 13.18 1.02
CA SER A 432 -24.17 12.22 1.01
C SER A 432 -23.32 12.25 2.29
N ALA A 433 -23.63 13.09 3.29
CA ALA A 433 -22.82 13.22 4.51
C ALA A 433 -22.64 11.88 5.23
N LEU A 434 -23.73 11.12 5.44
CA LEU A 434 -23.68 9.87 6.17
C LEU A 434 -22.94 8.76 5.39
N PRO A 435 -23.21 8.51 4.09
CA PRO A 435 -22.41 7.58 3.29
C PRO A 435 -20.92 7.96 3.24
N ILE A 436 -20.60 9.24 3.03
CA ILE A 436 -19.20 9.69 2.98
C ILE A 436 -18.50 9.52 4.33
N LEU A 437 -19.20 9.81 5.43
CA LEU A 437 -18.68 9.57 6.77
C LEU A 437 -18.41 8.07 6.98
N PHE A 438 -19.36 7.21 6.61
CA PHE A 438 -19.23 5.76 6.72
C PHE A 438 -18.04 5.24 5.90
N PHE A 439 -17.98 5.51 4.60
CA PHE A 439 -16.91 5.00 3.74
C PHE A 439 -15.55 5.64 4.02
N GLY A 440 -15.50 6.90 4.48
CA GLY A 440 -14.25 7.53 4.92
C GLY A 440 -13.68 6.83 6.16
N LEU A 441 -14.52 6.46 7.13
CA LEU A 441 -14.10 5.74 8.33
C LEU A 441 -13.74 4.28 8.03
N THR A 442 -14.61 3.54 7.31
CA THR A 442 -14.34 2.14 6.96
C THR A 442 -13.15 2.00 6.01
N GLY A 443 -12.94 2.96 5.09
CA GLY A 443 -11.78 2.97 4.21
C GLY A 443 -10.48 3.26 4.96
N THR A 444 -10.51 4.14 5.96
CA THR A 444 -9.36 4.33 6.87
C THR A 444 -9.09 3.05 7.66
N ALA A 445 -10.13 2.41 8.20
CA ALA A 445 -9.99 1.18 8.97
C ALA A 445 -9.50 0.00 8.12
N ALA A 446 -9.92 -0.08 6.85
CA ALA A 446 -9.42 -1.07 5.91
C ALA A 446 -7.96 -0.79 5.51
N SER A 447 -7.60 0.49 5.30
CA SER A 447 -6.25 0.87 4.85
C SER A 447 -5.20 0.86 5.94
N HIS A 448 -5.60 1.18 7.18
CA HIS A 448 -4.69 1.28 8.31
C HIS A 448 -5.40 0.89 9.63
N SER A 449 -5.85 -0.35 9.70
CA SER A 449 -6.55 -0.94 10.86
C SER A 449 -5.80 -0.75 12.18
N GLY A 450 -4.46 -0.73 12.14
CA GLY A 450 -3.56 -0.42 13.26
C GLY A 450 -3.97 0.81 14.08
N TRP A 451 -4.47 1.86 13.43
CA TRP A 451 -4.89 3.10 14.11
C TRP A 451 -6.16 2.93 14.95
N PHE A 452 -6.95 1.91 14.65
CA PHE A 452 -8.19 1.60 15.35
C PHE A 452 -8.00 0.50 16.42
N GLY A 453 -6.82 -0.14 16.48
CA GLY A 453 -6.52 -1.18 17.45
C GLY A 453 -6.74 -0.75 18.89
N GLY A 454 -6.28 0.45 19.27
CA GLY A 454 -6.51 1.00 20.62
C GLY A 454 -7.99 1.29 20.92
N LEU A 455 -8.78 1.64 19.90
CA LEU A 455 -10.23 1.85 20.05
C LEU A 455 -10.97 0.52 20.26
N LEU A 456 -10.50 -0.55 19.62
CA LEU A 456 -11.09 -1.89 19.72
C LEU A 456 -10.47 -2.73 20.84
N ALA A 457 -9.37 -2.29 21.46
CA ALA A 457 -8.63 -3.05 22.47
C ALA A 457 -9.47 -3.38 23.72
N GLY A 458 -10.46 -2.55 24.06
CA GLY A 458 -11.38 -2.79 25.16
C GLY A 458 -12.52 -3.78 24.84
N LEU A 459 -12.63 -4.23 23.59
CA LEU A 459 -13.63 -5.24 23.21
C LEU A 459 -13.10 -6.65 23.48
N PRO A 460 -13.95 -7.59 23.93
CA PRO A 460 -13.56 -8.98 24.11
C PRO A 460 -12.98 -9.57 22.82
N TYR A 461 -11.91 -10.34 23.00
CA TYR A 461 -11.24 -11.12 21.95
C TYR A 461 -10.85 -12.45 22.55
N ASP A 462 -11.40 -13.52 21.99
CA ASP A 462 -11.06 -14.88 22.41
C ASP A 462 -9.93 -15.36 21.50
N VAL A 463 -8.79 -15.70 22.11
CA VAL A 463 -7.63 -16.18 21.35
C VAL A 463 -7.98 -17.54 20.74
N PRO A 464 -7.87 -17.71 19.40
CA PRO A 464 -8.05 -19.03 18.80
C PRO A 464 -7.10 -20.04 19.42
N ALA A 465 -7.61 -21.26 19.67
CA ALA A 465 -6.75 -22.37 20.11
C ALA A 465 -5.64 -22.60 19.08
N ALA A 466 -4.41 -22.79 19.57
CA ALA A 466 -3.23 -22.96 18.72
C ALA A 466 -3.44 -24.09 17.70
N LEU A 467 -3.09 -23.82 16.43
CA LEU A 467 -3.11 -24.83 15.36
C LEU A 467 -1.96 -25.84 15.54
N ALA A 468 -0.80 -25.38 16.00
CA ALA A 468 0.45 -26.14 16.04
C ALA A 468 0.34 -27.58 16.61
N PRO A 469 -0.37 -27.86 17.74
CA PRO A 469 -0.44 -29.22 18.27
C PRO A 469 -1.15 -30.21 17.34
N ALA A 470 -2.13 -29.77 16.56
CA ALA A 470 -2.91 -30.62 15.66
C ALA A 470 -2.18 -30.92 14.34
N PHE A 471 -1.13 -30.17 14.04
CA PHE A 471 -0.35 -30.28 12.78
C PHE A 471 1.14 -30.55 13.03
N ALA A 472 1.53 -30.89 14.27
CA ALA A 472 2.92 -31.15 14.65
C ALA A 472 3.47 -32.47 14.10
N SER A 473 2.60 -33.41 13.70
CA SER A 473 2.98 -34.76 13.30
C SER A 473 2.81 -35.00 11.80
N THR A 474 3.87 -35.42 11.10
CA THR A 474 3.75 -35.87 9.70
C THR A 474 3.31 -37.33 9.61
N CYS A 475 2.32 -37.62 8.75
CA CYS A 475 1.90 -38.98 8.45
C CYS A 475 2.56 -39.49 7.16
N ALA A 476 2.51 -40.82 6.91
CA ALA A 476 3.12 -41.43 5.72
C ALA A 476 2.35 -41.16 4.39
N GLY A 477 1.14 -40.59 4.46
CA GLY A 477 0.29 -40.33 3.31
C GLY A 477 0.55 -38.96 2.67
N ARG A 478 -0.06 -38.75 1.50
CA ARG A 478 -0.23 -37.44 0.88
C ARG A 478 -1.73 -37.21 0.69
N VAL A 479 -2.24 -36.12 1.24
CA VAL A 479 -3.62 -35.68 1.02
C VAL A 479 -3.65 -34.92 -0.31
N THR A 480 -4.58 -35.26 -1.19
CA THR A 480 -4.80 -34.52 -2.45
C THR A 480 -5.60 -33.25 -2.19
N THR A 481 -5.61 -32.31 -3.14
CA THR A 481 -6.37 -31.07 -2.95
C THR A 481 -7.87 -31.36 -2.92
N ASP A 482 -8.33 -32.31 -3.74
CA ASP A 482 -9.73 -32.73 -3.76
C ASP A 482 -10.14 -33.44 -2.46
N GLU A 483 -9.25 -34.25 -1.87
CA GLU A 483 -9.47 -34.84 -0.54
C GLU A 483 -9.54 -33.78 0.57
N ALA A 484 -8.67 -32.78 0.52
CA ALA A 484 -8.67 -31.68 1.48
C ALA A 484 -9.97 -30.85 1.37
N VAL A 485 -10.40 -30.53 0.15
CA VAL A 485 -11.67 -29.86 -0.13
C VAL A 485 -12.86 -30.66 0.39
N ALA A 486 -12.88 -31.98 0.14
CA ALA A 486 -13.93 -32.85 0.62
C ALA A 486 -13.98 -32.91 2.16
N ALA A 487 -12.83 -33.07 2.82
CA ALA A 487 -12.73 -33.14 4.27
C ALA A 487 -13.17 -31.82 4.94
N ALA A 488 -12.72 -30.68 4.41
CA ALA A 488 -13.13 -29.37 4.92
C ALA A 488 -14.63 -29.11 4.70
N SER A 489 -15.16 -29.44 3.53
CA SER A 489 -16.58 -29.27 3.22
C SER A 489 -17.47 -30.16 4.09
N ALA A 490 -16.99 -31.35 4.45
CA ALA A 490 -17.66 -32.25 5.40
C ALA A 490 -17.64 -31.70 6.83
N ALA A 491 -16.55 -31.02 7.24
CA ALA A 491 -16.45 -30.36 8.54
C ALA A 491 -17.32 -29.09 8.66
N LEU A 492 -17.64 -28.46 7.53
CA LEU A 492 -18.41 -27.21 7.45
C LEU A 492 -19.65 -27.36 6.54
N PRO A 493 -20.61 -28.24 6.90
CA PRO A 493 -21.76 -28.51 6.05
C PRO A 493 -22.62 -27.26 5.84
N GLY A 494 -23.09 -27.06 4.61
CA GLY A 494 -23.96 -25.93 4.24
C GLY A 494 -23.23 -24.60 4.01
N GLN A 495 -21.91 -24.54 4.18
CA GLN A 495 -21.12 -23.38 3.80
C GLN A 495 -20.56 -23.53 2.37
N ARG A 496 -20.41 -22.41 1.66
CA ARG A 496 -19.87 -22.38 0.30
C ARG A 496 -18.36 -22.17 0.33
N LEU A 497 -17.60 -23.11 -0.23
CA LEU A 497 -16.15 -22.95 -0.39
C LEU A 497 -15.86 -21.73 -1.27
N ALA A 498 -14.93 -20.88 -0.84
CA ALA A 498 -14.56 -19.63 -1.50
C ALA A 498 -13.13 -19.67 -2.03
N THR A 499 -12.16 -20.07 -1.19
CA THR A 499 -10.75 -20.14 -1.58
C THR A 499 -10.08 -21.41 -1.07
N VAL A 500 -9.06 -21.86 -1.80
CA VAL A 500 -8.20 -22.99 -1.43
C VAL A 500 -6.74 -22.53 -1.52
N GLY A 501 -6.06 -22.38 -0.39
CA GLY A 501 -4.63 -22.28 -0.29
C GLY A 501 -3.99 -23.67 -0.33
N LEU A 502 -3.04 -23.85 -1.24
CA LEU A 502 -2.30 -25.09 -1.37
C LEU A 502 -1.16 -25.13 -0.35
N PRO A 503 -0.82 -26.32 0.16
CA PRO A 503 0.25 -26.46 1.14
C PRO A 503 1.61 -26.28 0.47
N ASP A 504 2.56 -25.70 1.21
CA ASP A 504 3.97 -25.82 0.91
C ASP A 504 4.58 -26.92 1.80
N GLY A 505 5.24 -27.89 1.19
CA GLY A 505 5.74 -29.07 1.91
C GLY A 505 4.68 -29.79 2.75
N THR A 506 4.84 -29.73 4.08
CA THR A 506 3.98 -30.40 5.07
C THR A 506 2.95 -29.49 5.73
N ASP A 507 2.95 -28.20 5.39
CA ASP A 507 2.02 -27.23 5.94
C ASP A 507 0.57 -27.62 5.63
N PRO A 508 -0.40 -27.25 6.47
CA PRO A 508 -1.79 -27.58 6.20
C PRO A 508 -2.33 -26.84 4.97
N TYR A 509 -3.19 -27.51 4.21
CA TYR A 509 -4.12 -26.84 3.30
C TYR A 509 -4.95 -25.85 4.09
N ARG A 510 -5.30 -24.74 3.43
CA ARG A 510 -6.08 -23.68 4.06
C ARG A 510 -7.26 -23.28 3.20
N LEU A 511 -8.47 -23.49 3.69
CA LEU A 511 -9.69 -23.28 2.92
C LEU A 511 -10.54 -22.20 3.60
N THR A 512 -11.13 -21.30 2.81
CA THR A 512 -12.12 -20.33 3.32
C THR A 512 -13.50 -20.64 2.82
N PHE A 513 -14.48 -20.50 3.71
CA PHE A 513 -15.88 -20.77 3.46
C PHE A 513 -16.71 -19.52 3.73
N LYS A 514 -17.72 -19.31 2.91
CA LYS A 514 -18.75 -18.29 3.08
C LYS A 514 -20.01 -18.95 3.62
N THR A 515 -20.55 -18.37 4.68
CA THR A 515 -21.85 -18.77 5.24
C THR A 515 -22.97 -18.03 4.50
N ALA A 516 -24.22 -18.43 4.73
CA ALA A 516 -25.40 -17.69 4.26
C ALA A 516 -25.64 -16.40 5.07
N SER A 517 -24.58 -15.71 5.48
CA SER A 517 -24.63 -14.49 6.30
C SER A 517 -25.15 -13.31 5.49
N PRO A 518 -25.93 -12.39 6.09
CA PRO A 518 -26.23 -11.09 5.46
C PRO A 518 -24.98 -10.22 5.30
N PHE A 519 -23.91 -10.53 6.02
CA PHE A 519 -22.59 -9.94 5.90
C PHE A 519 -21.73 -10.88 5.05
N ASP A 520 -21.77 -10.72 3.72
CA ASP A 520 -20.88 -11.46 2.81
C ASP A 520 -19.47 -10.90 2.93
N HIS A 521 -18.58 -11.58 3.67
CA HIS A 521 -17.20 -11.15 3.78
C HIS A 521 -16.45 -11.47 2.47
N VAL A 522 -15.79 -10.46 1.89
CA VAL A 522 -14.97 -10.60 0.67
C VAL A 522 -13.95 -11.74 0.80
N GLU A 523 -13.47 -11.99 2.02
CA GLU A 523 -12.43 -12.98 2.32
C GLU A 523 -12.97 -14.36 2.74
N GLY A 524 -14.26 -14.45 3.07
CA GLY A 524 -14.87 -15.61 3.70
C GLY A 524 -15.13 -15.41 5.19
N ASP A 525 -16.01 -16.24 5.76
CA ASP A 525 -16.52 -16.12 7.13
C ASP A 525 -15.93 -17.17 8.07
N THR A 526 -15.51 -18.32 7.51
CA THR A 526 -15.00 -19.47 8.27
C THR A 526 -13.80 -20.07 7.56
N LEU A 527 -12.90 -20.62 8.35
CA LEU A 527 -11.59 -21.12 7.95
C LEU A 527 -11.54 -22.59 8.26
N ALA A 528 -10.90 -23.38 7.39
CA ALA A 528 -10.62 -24.78 7.66
C ALA A 528 -9.17 -25.07 7.29
N PHE A 529 -8.41 -25.53 8.27
CA PHE A 529 -7.07 -26.06 8.07
C PHE A 529 -7.17 -27.58 7.92
N VAL A 530 -6.60 -28.13 6.85
CA VAL A 530 -6.58 -29.58 6.59
C VAL A 530 -5.15 -30.06 6.46
N HIS A 531 -4.80 -31.14 7.13
CA HIS A 531 -3.42 -31.59 7.18
C HIS A 531 -2.97 -32.11 5.81
N ALA A 532 -1.77 -31.73 5.36
CA ALA A 532 -1.28 -32.14 4.03
C ALA A 532 -0.87 -33.61 3.90
N THR A 533 -0.55 -34.29 5.01
CA THR A 533 -0.09 -35.68 5.01
C THR A 533 -1.03 -36.65 5.74
N CYS A 534 -1.87 -36.14 6.64
CA CYS A 534 -2.74 -36.94 7.51
C CYS A 534 -4.21 -36.83 7.07
N PRO A 535 -4.75 -37.82 6.33
CA PRO A 535 -6.14 -37.78 5.88
C PRO A 535 -7.13 -37.62 7.05
N GLY A 536 -8.13 -36.75 6.87
CA GLY A 536 -9.20 -36.56 7.85
C GLY A 536 -8.87 -35.64 9.03
N VAL A 537 -7.62 -35.18 9.18
CA VAL A 537 -7.28 -34.17 10.19
C VAL A 537 -7.67 -32.79 9.68
N VAL A 538 -8.77 -32.27 10.23
CA VAL A 538 -9.35 -30.97 9.88
C VAL A 538 -9.57 -30.13 11.13
N ARG A 539 -9.18 -28.87 11.09
CA ARG A 539 -9.44 -27.89 12.14
C ARG A 539 -10.20 -26.69 11.58
N PRO A 540 -11.53 -26.62 11.77
CA PRO A 540 -12.29 -25.42 11.45
C PRO A 540 -12.07 -24.34 12.50
N ILE A 541 -11.97 -23.09 12.04
CA ILE A 541 -11.90 -21.87 12.84
C ILE A 541 -12.99 -20.93 12.31
N ASP A 542 -14.01 -20.69 13.12
CA ASP A 542 -15.05 -19.71 12.83
C ASP A 542 -14.70 -18.40 13.52
N ALA A 543 -14.29 -17.42 12.75
CA ALA A 543 -13.79 -16.16 13.28
C ALA A 543 -14.88 -15.32 13.98
N ARG A 544 -16.16 -15.61 13.74
CA ARG A 544 -17.29 -15.00 14.47
C ARG A 544 -17.32 -15.44 15.93
N GLN A 545 -16.67 -16.55 16.26
CA GLN A 545 -16.58 -17.09 17.61
C GLN A 545 -15.43 -16.49 18.42
N HIS A 546 -14.70 -15.51 17.88
CA HIS A 546 -13.48 -14.94 18.50
C HIS A 546 -13.72 -13.54 19.08
N GLY A 547 -14.98 -13.27 19.43
CA GLY A 547 -15.41 -12.02 20.03
C GLY A 547 -15.69 -10.89 19.04
N PRO A 548 -16.34 -9.80 19.51
CA PRO A 548 -16.74 -8.66 18.69
C PRO A 548 -15.56 -7.93 18.04
N ARG A 549 -14.36 -7.96 18.64
CA ARG A 549 -13.17 -7.36 18.05
C ARG A 549 -12.80 -8.01 16.71
N ALA A 550 -12.75 -9.35 16.67
CA ALA A 550 -12.43 -10.11 15.46
C ALA A 550 -13.50 -9.91 14.38
N ALA A 551 -14.77 -9.98 14.78
CA ALA A 551 -15.90 -9.79 13.87
C ALA A 551 -15.90 -8.40 13.19
N ILE A 552 -15.61 -7.33 13.95
CA ILE A 552 -15.51 -5.97 13.41
C ILE A 552 -14.34 -5.85 12.42
N GLY A 553 -13.17 -6.40 12.77
CA GLY A 553 -11.98 -6.36 11.90
C GLY A 553 -12.23 -6.98 10.54
N GLN A 554 -12.78 -8.20 10.50
CA GLN A 554 -13.07 -8.92 9.26
C GLN A 554 -14.21 -8.31 8.44
N ALA A 555 -15.12 -7.58 9.09
CA ALA A 555 -16.19 -6.88 8.40
C ALA A 555 -15.72 -5.61 7.67
N MET A 556 -14.62 -4.97 8.07
CA MET A 556 -14.27 -3.61 7.59
C MET A 556 -14.09 -3.53 6.07
N LEU A 557 -13.33 -4.44 5.47
CA LEU A 557 -13.12 -4.44 4.02
C LEU A 557 -14.43 -4.70 3.27
N SER A 558 -15.23 -5.66 3.74
CA SER A 558 -16.53 -5.98 3.13
C SER A 558 -17.54 -4.83 3.26
N LEU A 559 -17.57 -4.15 4.40
CA LEU A 559 -18.38 -2.96 4.64
C LEU A 559 -17.95 -1.79 3.75
N HIS A 560 -16.64 -1.58 3.60
CA HIS A 560 -16.10 -0.53 2.73
C HIS A 560 -16.36 -0.83 1.24
N ALA A 561 -16.23 -2.09 0.83
CA ALA A 561 -16.55 -2.54 -0.52
C ALA A 561 -18.06 -2.65 -0.78
N GLY A 562 -18.91 -2.41 0.24
CA GLY A 562 -20.36 -2.50 0.13
C GLY A 562 -20.93 -3.93 0.10
N ARG A 563 -20.11 -4.98 0.08
CA ARG A 563 -20.55 -6.39 -0.05
C ARG A 563 -21.45 -6.83 1.11
N SER A 564 -21.12 -6.40 2.33
CA SER A 564 -21.95 -6.62 3.54
C SER A 564 -23.30 -5.89 3.53
N LEU A 565 -23.56 -5.00 2.58
CA LEU A 565 -24.83 -4.27 2.46
C LEU A 565 -25.80 -4.93 1.46
N GLY A 566 -25.45 -6.11 0.95
CA GLY A 566 -26.23 -6.84 -0.04
C GLY A 566 -26.42 -6.05 -1.33
N ARG A 567 -27.60 -6.17 -1.96
CA ARG A 567 -27.90 -5.55 -3.26
C ARG A 567 -27.84 -4.02 -3.28
N ALA A 568 -27.88 -3.37 -2.11
CA ALA A 568 -27.76 -1.93 -2.01
C ALA A 568 -26.28 -1.46 -1.92
N GLY A 569 -25.34 -2.39 -1.73
CA GLY A 569 -23.92 -2.13 -1.55
C GLY A 569 -23.28 -1.36 -2.69
N ASP A 570 -23.19 -1.97 -3.87
CA ASP A 570 -22.52 -1.36 -5.03
C ASP A 570 -23.15 -0.01 -5.41
N PRO A 571 -24.49 0.13 -5.50
CA PRO A 571 -25.11 1.43 -5.74
C PRO A 571 -24.73 2.49 -4.69
N LEU A 572 -24.59 2.10 -3.41
CA LEU A 572 -24.22 3.02 -2.34
C LEU A 572 -22.74 3.42 -2.40
N VAL A 573 -21.84 2.49 -2.73
CA VAL A 573 -20.41 2.76 -2.97
C VAL A 573 -20.25 3.73 -4.13
N VAL A 574 -20.90 3.46 -5.27
CA VAL A 574 -20.88 4.33 -6.45
C VAL A 574 -21.45 5.70 -6.12
N PHE A 575 -22.60 5.76 -5.45
CA PHE A 575 -23.20 7.04 -5.03
C PHE A 575 -22.26 7.84 -4.12
N ALA A 576 -21.68 7.21 -3.10
CA ALA A 576 -20.79 7.89 -2.15
C ALA A 576 -19.52 8.38 -2.82
N GLY A 577 -18.87 7.55 -3.65
CA GLY A 577 -17.67 7.91 -4.40
C GLY A 577 -17.90 9.04 -5.39
N LEU A 578 -18.96 8.98 -6.20
CA LEU A 578 -19.30 10.05 -7.15
C LEU A 578 -19.73 11.33 -6.44
N ALA A 579 -20.51 11.25 -5.36
CA ALA A 579 -20.89 12.43 -4.58
C ALA A 579 -19.67 13.10 -3.96
N ALA A 580 -18.75 12.34 -3.37
CA ALA A 580 -17.50 12.86 -2.82
C ALA A 580 -16.61 13.50 -3.90
N ALA A 581 -16.49 12.88 -5.08
CA ALA A 581 -15.77 13.43 -6.23
C ALA A 581 -16.38 14.78 -6.68
N VAL A 582 -17.70 14.86 -6.83
CA VAL A 582 -18.40 16.11 -7.16
C VAL A 582 -18.21 17.17 -6.07
N LEU A 583 -18.21 16.80 -4.79
CA LEU A 583 -17.95 17.72 -3.69
C LEU A 583 -16.51 18.26 -3.71
N ALA A 584 -15.51 17.39 -3.96
CA ALA A 584 -14.11 17.81 -4.11
C ALA A 584 -13.95 18.80 -5.28
N GLY A 585 -14.49 18.45 -6.45
CA GLY A 585 -14.43 19.31 -7.65
C GLY A 585 -15.18 20.64 -7.48
N SER A 586 -16.41 20.60 -6.97
CA SER A 586 -17.21 21.80 -6.74
C SER A 586 -16.63 22.68 -5.62
N GLY A 587 -16.06 22.10 -4.56
CA GLY A 587 -15.36 22.80 -3.49
C GLY A 587 -14.14 23.57 -4.01
N LEU A 588 -13.30 22.90 -4.81
CA LEU A 588 -12.15 23.52 -5.47
C LEU A 588 -12.59 24.66 -6.40
N TYR A 589 -13.60 24.44 -7.24
CA TYR A 589 -14.16 25.48 -8.11
C TYR A 589 -14.63 26.70 -7.32
N ILE A 590 -15.42 26.49 -6.26
CA ILE A 590 -15.93 27.57 -5.40
C ILE A 590 -14.77 28.35 -4.79
N TRP A 591 -13.74 27.65 -4.30
CA TRP A 591 -12.56 28.27 -3.70
C TRP A 591 -11.81 29.13 -4.73
N VAL A 592 -11.49 28.59 -5.91
CA VAL A 592 -10.77 29.30 -6.98
C VAL A 592 -11.58 30.53 -7.45
N ALA A 593 -12.86 30.34 -7.76
CA ALA A 593 -13.73 31.40 -8.26
C ALA A 593 -13.86 32.57 -7.27
N ARG A 594 -13.90 32.31 -5.96
CA ARG A 594 -13.93 33.36 -4.91
C ARG A 594 -12.62 34.13 -4.82
N HIS A 595 -11.48 33.48 -4.97
CA HIS A 595 -10.17 34.14 -4.87
C HIS A 595 -9.80 34.92 -6.14
N LEU A 596 -10.20 34.44 -7.32
CA LEU A 596 -10.00 35.16 -8.58
C LEU A 596 -10.89 36.40 -8.70
N THR A 597 -12.15 36.34 -8.25
CA THR A 597 -13.06 37.50 -8.27
C THR A 597 -12.64 38.59 -7.29
N CYS A 598 -12.10 38.26 -6.10
CA CYS A 598 -11.55 39.23 -5.16
C CYS A 598 -10.28 39.95 -5.68
N ARG A 599 -9.49 39.34 -6.57
CA ARG A 599 -8.33 40.00 -7.19
C ARG A 599 -8.75 41.04 -8.22
N ARG A 600 -9.80 40.77 -9.02
CA ARG A 600 -10.32 41.70 -10.05
C ARG A 600 -10.87 43.00 -9.46
N THR A 601 -11.58 42.94 -8.33
CA THR A 601 -12.10 44.14 -7.66
C THR A 601 -11.01 44.96 -6.95
N ARG A 602 -9.94 44.31 -6.46
CA ARG A 602 -8.77 45.01 -5.89
C ARG A 602 -7.88 45.69 -6.95
N HIS A 603 -7.87 45.19 -8.18
CA HIS A 603 -7.13 45.82 -9.29
C HIS A 603 -7.90 46.98 -9.91
N SER A 604 -9.23 46.86 -10.03
CA SER A 604 -10.10 47.95 -10.49
C SER A 604 -10.18 49.15 -9.52
N GLY A 605 -9.82 48.97 -8.25
CA GLY A 605 -9.77 50.05 -7.25
C GLY A 605 -8.43 50.81 -7.17
N ARG A 606 -7.45 50.56 -8.05
CA ARG A 606 -6.12 51.21 -8.05
C ARG A 606 -5.81 52.08 -9.28
N THR A 607 -6.78 52.32 -10.16
CA THR A 607 -6.63 53.18 -11.36
C THR A 607 -7.69 54.27 -11.43
N MET A 608 -7.96 54.96 -10.31
CA MET A 608 -8.59 56.29 -10.32
C MET A 608 -7.99 57.15 -9.22
N ALA A 609 -6.84 57.75 -9.51
CA ALA A 609 -6.33 58.98 -8.93
C ALA A 609 -5.25 59.51 -9.87
N PHE A 610 -5.32 60.80 -10.20
CA PHE A 610 -4.56 61.57 -11.21
C PHE A 610 -5.11 61.49 -12.64
N GLU A 611 -6.11 62.33 -12.93
CA GLU A 611 -5.89 63.67 -13.52
C GLU A 611 -6.77 64.69 -12.81
#